data_AF-A0A2H3L3K2-F1
#
_entry.id   AF-A0A2H3L3K2-F1
#
_cell.length_a   1.000
_cell.length_b   1.000
_cell.length_c   1.000
_cell.angle_alpha   90.00
_cell.angle_beta   90.00
_cell.angle_gamma   90.00
#
_symmetry.space_group_name_H-M   'P 1'
#
loop_
_entity.id
_entity.type
_entity.pdbx_description
1 polymer ?
#
loop_
_entity_poly.entity_id
_entity_poly.type
_entity_poly.pdbx_seq_one_letter_code
_entity_poly.pdbx_strand_id
1 'polypeptide(L)'
;MQLLLRANGQQAVITMEQAGDQVLMVGEYRYRPAQMARKVRRLAGAMWGADLASDILNERLTFEALDSGKPGGPWTDSGSFSPRSGSFVSLGRWDEDGTVGIALHELAHEMHLRRGGYDASDGVVREAVSLMAEREAGLERTFEREPYYTASNLISQLAALNAFSRQPFHKRWDELMELTSDTGLSDLVNFYLDKSERFGLERWLKRFTEDLDLRDAILGKLAATTLRYSLELRRKLVGNLVRCGPQVQPDQLAYVLDSIITLDRRYPGDDLGRIIDFCFAPHMQPKRRLLALG
;
A
#
# COMPACT_ATOMS: atom_id res chain seq x y z
N MET A 1 -14.12 23.20 -6.65
CA MET A 1 -12.75 23.05 -7.19
C MET A 1 -12.52 24.06 -8.30
N GLN A 2 -11.29 24.52 -8.47
CA GLN A 2 -10.96 25.52 -9.50
C GLN A 2 -10.13 24.91 -10.62
N LEU A 3 -10.45 25.28 -11.87
CA LEU A 3 -9.62 25.05 -13.04
C LEU A 3 -9.05 26.38 -13.51
N LEU A 4 -7.74 26.46 -13.49
CA LEU A 4 -6.94 27.58 -13.89
C LEU A 4 -6.43 27.35 -15.32
N LEU A 5 -6.91 28.16 -16.25
CA LEU A 5 -6.46 28.15 -17.65
C LEU A 5 -5.48 29.31 -17.85
N ARG A 6 -4.25 29.01 -18.30
CA ARG A 6 -3.24 30.03 -18.60
C ARG A 6 -2.80 29.93 -20.05
N ALA A 7 -3.07 30.99 -20.82
CA ALA A 7 -2.75 31.08 -22.24
C ALA A 7 -2.30 32.50 -22.59
N ASN A 8 -1.18 32.65 -23.29
CA ASN A 8 -0.70 33.94 -23.83
C ASN A 8 -0.67 35.11 -22.82
N GLY A 9 -0.28 34.84 -21.58
CA GLY A 9 -0.26 35.85 -20.50
C GLY A 9 -1.64 36.22 -19.93
N GLN A 10 -2.71 35.58 -20.41
CA GLN A 10 -4.06 35.67 -19.83
C GLN A 10 -4.32 34.50 -18.90
N GLN A 11 -5.15 34.77 -17.89
CA GLN A 11 -5.57 33.80 -16.89
C GLN A 11 -7.09 33.79 -16.79
N ALA A 12 -7.69 32.61 -16.87
CA ALA A 12 -9.11 32.39 -16.58
C ALA A 12 -9.24 31.34 -15.47
N VAL A 13 -10.17 31.56 -14.55
CA VAL A 13 -10.51 30.62 -13.47
C VAL A 13 -11.95 30.17 -13.66
N ILE A 14 -12.15 28.86 -13.71
CA ILE A 14 -13.46 28.24 -13.88
C ILE A 14 -13.76 27.36 -12.67
N THR A 15 -14.97 27.45 -12.15
CA THR A 15 -15.47 26.48 -11.17
C THR A 15 -15.76 25.17 -11.88
N MET A 16 -14.99 24.12 -11.59
CA MET A 16 -15.06 22.86 -12.35
C MET A 16 -16.44 22.20 -12.29
N GLU A 17 -17.10 22.26 -11.14
CA GLU A 17 -18.45 21.72 -10.95
C GLU A 17 -19.50 22.40 -11.83
N GLN A 18 -19.25 23.64 -12.26
CA GLN A 18 -20.15 24.44 -13.09
C GLN A 18 -19.79 24.39 -14.59
N ALA A 19 -18.74 23.64 -14.96
CA ALA A 19 -18.27 23.56 -16.34
C ALA A 19 -19.23 22.78 -17.27
N GLY A 20 -20.30 22.18 -16.75
CA GLY A 20 -21.28 21.43 -17.56
C GLY A 20 -20.64 20.29 -18.35
N ASP A 21 -20.93 20.23 -19.65
CA ASP A 21 -20.38 19.22 -20.58
C ASP A 21 -19.11 19.70 -21.31
N GLN A 22 -18.45 20.75 -20.80
CA GLN A 22 -17.20 21.23 -21.38
C GLN A 22 -16.14 20.13 -21.38
N VAL A 23 -15.39 20.11 -22.49
CA VAL A 23 -14.27 19.21 -22.71
C VAL A 23 -13.05 20.07 -22.96
N LEU A 24 -12.01 19.87 -22.15
CA LEU A 24 -10.73 20.52 -22.30
C LEU A 24 -9.73 19.52 -22.89
N MET A 25 -9.00 19.94 -23.92
CA MET A 25 -7.86 19.20 -24.46
C MET A 25 -6.58 19.85 -23.94
N VAL A 26 -5.70 19.07 -23.32
CA VAL A 26 -4.37 19.52 -22.88
C VAL A 26 -3.35 18.48 -23.31
N GLY A 27 -2.48 18.83 -24.25
CA GLY A 27 -1.61 17.87 -24.93
C GLY A 27 -2.43 16.82 -25.67
N GLU A 28 -2.14 15.54 -25.40
CA GLU A 28 -2.86 14.39 -25.98
C GLU A 28 -4.11 13.97 -25.18
N TYR A 29 -4.29 14.52 -23.99
CA TYR A 29 -5.33 14.07 -23.05
C TYR A 29 -6.59 14.93 -23.12
N ARG A 30 -7.71 14.26 -22.86
CA ARG A 30 -9.04 14.83 -22.79
C ARG A 30 -9.52 14.87 -21.35
N TYR A 31 -9.99 16.02 -20.90
CA TYR A 31 -10.48 16.25 -19.55
C TYR A 31 -11.91 16.77 -19.56
N ARG A 32 -12.73 16.25 -18.64
CA ARG A 32 -14.09 16.74 -18.39
C ARG A 32 -14.13 17.32 -16.98
N PRO A 33 -13.95 18.65 -16.80
CA PRO A 33 -13.77 19.25 -15.49
C PRO A 33 -14.88 18.91 -14.49
N ALA A 34 -16.14 18.94 -14.92
CA ALA A 34 -17.28 18.59 -14.06
C ALA A 34 -17.29 17.11 -13.65
N GLN A 35 -16.78 16.20 -14.48
CA GLN A 35 -16.70 14.77 -14.15
C GLN A 35 -15.55 14.50 -13.18
N MET A 36 -14.38 15.10 -13.44
CA MET A 36 -13.24 15.04 -12.53
C MET A 36 -13.61 15.57 -11.14
N ALA A 37 -14.21 16.76 -11.07
CA ALA A 37 -14.63 17.36 -9.81
C ALA A 37 -15.61 16.46 -9.04
N ARG A 38 -16.60 15.86 -9.72
CA ARG A 38 -17.51 14.89 -9.10
C ARG A 38 -16.79 13.64 -8.61
N LYS A 39 -15.85 13.11 -9.38
CA LYS A 39 -15.06 11.91 -9.02
C LYS A 39 -14.17 12.18 -7.81
N VAL A 40 -13.42 13.28 -7.81
CA VAL A 40 -12.59 13.72 -6.68
C VAL A 40 -13.43 13.89 -5.44
N ARG A 41 -14.54 14.64 -5.51
CA ARG A 41 -15.43 14.87 -4.35
C ARG A 41 -15.98 13.56 -3.78
N ARG A 42 -16.42 12.65 -4.65
CA ARG A 42 -16.93 11.34 -4.24
C ARG A 42 -15.86 10.52 -3.52
N LEU A 43 -14.64 10.45 -4.08
CA LEU A 43 -13.54 9.69 -3.49
C LEU A 43 -13.07 10.32 -2.17
N ALA A 44 -12.81 11.63 -2.17
CA ALA A 44 -12.42 12.36 -0.96
C ALA A 44 -13.47 12.23 0.16
N GLY A 45 -14.76 12.29 -0.19
CA GLY A 45 -15.85 12.07 0.76
C GLY A 45 -15.89 10.64 1.32
N ALA A 46 -15.55 9.63 0.52
CA ALA A 46 -15.46 8.24 0.99
C ALA A 46 -14.21 7.99 1.86
N MET A 47 -13.13 8.72 1.58
CA MET A 47 -11.83 8.58 2.26
C MET A 47 -11.81 9.27 3.62
N TRP A 48 -12.18 10.55 3.65
CA TRP A 48 -12.04 11.40 4.85
C TRP A 48 -13.38 11.83 5.45
N GLY A 49 -14.51 11.70 4.73
CA GLY A 49 -15.85 11.90 5.29
C GLY A 49 -16.00 13.18 6.10
N ALA A 50 -16.23 13.03 7.41
CA ALA A 50 -16.41 14.14 8.34
C ALA A 50 -15.13 14.95 8.61
N ASP A 51 -13.95 14.37 8.39
CA ASP A 51 -12.66 15.07 8.58
C ASP A 51 -12.36 16.03 7.42
N LEU A 52 -12.99 15.81 6.25
CA LEU A 52 -12.83 16.68 5.10
C LEU A 52 -13.64 17.98 5.31
N ALA A 53 -12.95 19.07 5.67
CA ALA A 53 -13.59 20.37 5.75
C ALA A 53 -14.19 20.79 4.39
N SER A 54 -15.37 21.38 4.43
CA SER A 54 -16.23 21.62 3.25
C SER A 54 -15.62 22.56 2.21
N ASP A 55 -14.69 23.42 2.64
CA ASP A 55 -13.99 24.44 1.88
C ASP A 55 -12.74 23.90 1.15
N ILE A 56 -12.08 22.85 1.67
CA ILE A 56 -10.78 22.36 1.17
C ILE A 56 -10.81 22.10 -0.35
N LEU A 57 -11.79 21.34 -0.83
CA LEU A 57 -11.88 21.04 -2.26
C LEU A 57 -12.12 22.28 -3.12
N ASN A 58 -12.76 23.31 -2.57
CA ASN A 58 -13.14 24.50 -3.34
C ASN A 58 -12.08 25.59 -3.31
N GLU A 59 -11.34 25.70 -2.20
CA GLU A 59 -10.42 26.80 -1.93
C GLU A 59 -8.95 26.38 -1.99
N ARG A 60 -8.68 25.08 -1.85
CA ARG A 60 -7.31 24.55 -1.68
C ARG A 60 -6.96 23.45 -2.66
N LEU A 61 -7.80 23.15 -3.65
CA LEU A 61 -7.48 22.25 -4.75
C LEU A 61 -7.74 22.92 -6.09
N THR A 62 -6.64 23.20 -6.79
CA THR A 62 -6.64 23.88 -8.09
C THR A 62 -6.03 22.98 -9.16
N PHE A 63 -6.72 22.83 -10.28
CA PHE A 63 -6.19 22.17 -11.47
C PHE A 63 -5.67 23.24 -12.42
N GLU A 64 -4.52 23.03 -13.05
CA GLU A 64 -3.90 24.01 -13.95
C GLU A 64 -3.68 23.41 -15.33
N ALA A 65 -4.13 24.13 -16.37
CA ALA A 65 -3.79 23.85 -17.76
C ALA A 65 -2.90 24.98 -18.30
N LEU A 66 -1.67 24.62 -18.67
CA LEU A 66 -0.68 25.54 -19.25
C LEU A 66 -0.68 25.38 -20.78
N ASP A 67 -0.91 26.48 -21.50
CA ASP A 67 -0.94 26.53 -22.97
C ASP A 67 0.46 26.49 -23.62
N SER A 68 1.53 26.60 -22.83
CA SER A 68 2.89 26.47 -23.38
C SER A 68 3.15 25.01 -23.72
N GLY A 69 2.93 24.64 -24.99
CA GLY A 69 3.04 23.29 -25.57
C GLY A 69 4.40 22.59 -25.49
N LYS A 70 5.20 22.86 -24.46
CA LYS A 70 6.18 21.91 -23.95
C LYS A 70 5.64 21.39 -22.63
N PRO A 71 5.45 20.07 -22.46
CA PRO A 71 5.46 19.53 -21.13
C PRO A 71 6.72 20.11 -20.50
N GLY A 72 6.59 20.77 -19.34
CA GLY A 72 7.77 21.06 -18.53
C GLY A 72 8.60 19.78 -18.52
N GLY A 73 9.92 19.90 -18.61
CA GLY A 73 10.79 18.74 -18.79
C GLY A 73 10.43 17.59 -17.85
N PRO A 74 10.91 16.36 -18.08
CA PRO A 74 10.49 15.13 -17.40
C PRO A 74 10.43 15.17 -15.85
N TRP A 75 10.96 16.24 -15.26
CA TRP A 75 11.06 16.62 -13.86
C TRP A 75 10.06 17.67 -13.36
N THR A 76 9.07 18.12 -14.14
CA THR A 76 8.00 18.99 -13.59
C THR A 76 6.94 18.14 -12.91
N ASP A 77 6.72 18.41 -11.62
CA ASP A 77 5.81 17.64 -10.79
C ASP A 77 4.36 17.76 -11.30
N SER A 78 3.66 16.62 -11.39
CA SER A 78 2.25 16.56 -11.82
C SER A 78 1.30 17.16 -10.79
N GLY A 79 1.78 17.37 -9.57
CA GLY A 79 1.08 18.03 -8.49
C GLY A 79 2.10 18.74 -7.58
N SER A 80 1.62 19.72 -6.83
CA SER A 80 2.42 20.34 -5.79
C SER A 80 1.52 20.80 -4.65
N PHE A 81 1.99 20.58 -3.43
CA PHE A 81 1.30 21.00 -2.23
C PHE A 81 2.08 22.10 -1.51
N SER A 82 1.36 23.09 -1.01
CA SER A 82 1.88 24.16 -0.16
C SER A 82 0.93 24.42 1.00
N PRO A 83 1.41 24.44 2.26
CA PRO A 83 0.58 24.78 3.42
C PRO A 83 -0.14 26.13 3.28
N ARG A 84 0.43 27.09 2.55
CA ARG A 84 -0.12 28.43 2.39
C ARG A 84 -1.17 28.52 1.28
N SER A 85 -0.92 27.86 0.16
CA SER A 85 -1.70 28.03 -1.08
C SER A 85 -2.52 26.80 -1.48
N GLY A 86 -2.43 25.71 -0.72
CA GLY A 86 -3.09 24.45 -1.02
C GLY A 86 -2.38 23.63 -2.10
N SER A 87 -3.15 22.75 -2.70
CA SER A 87 -2.76 21.75 -3.69
C SER A 87 -3.02 22.24 -5.12
N PHE A 88 -2.01 22.09 -5.97
CA PHE A 88 -2.07 22.36 -7.40
C PHE A 88 -1.84 21.06 -8.18
N VAL A 89 -2.62 20.83 -9.21
CA VAL A 89 -2.52 19.63 -10.07
C VAL A 89 -2.40 20.07 -11.52
N SER A 90 -1.31 19.69 -12.16
CA SER A 90 -1.01 20.06 -13.55
C SER A 90 -1.68 19.09 -14.53
N LEU A 91 -2.46 19.62 -15.47
CA LEU A 91 -3.03 18.87 -16.58
C LEU A 91 -2.02 18.68 -17.72
N GLY A 92 -2.21 17.63 -18.50
CA GLY A 92 -1.48 17.37 -19.75
C GLY A 92 -0.43 16.24 -19.66
N ARG A 93 -0.21 15.66 -18.46
CA ARG A 93 0.75 14.57 -18.26
C ARG A 93 0.11 13.21 -18.00
N TRP A 94 -1.09 13.18 -17.43
CA TRP A 94 -1.84 11.98 -17.12
C TRP A 94 -3.23 12.10 -17.72
N ASP A 95 -3.88 10.99 -18.00
CA ASP A 95 -5.29 11.02 -18.39
C ASP A 95 -6.18 11.52 -17.24
N GLU A 96 -7.49 11.58 -17.50
CA GLU A 96 -8.48 12.05 -16.54
C GLU A 96 -8.39 11.30 -15.20
N ASP A 97 -8.17 9.97 -15.23
CA ASP A 97 -8.14 9.12 -14.06
C ASP A 97 -6.83 9.23 -13.28
N GLY A 98 -5.69 9.25 -13.98
CA GLY A 98 -4.39 9.50 -13.38
C GLY A 98 -4.36 10.88 -12.71
N THR A 99 -4.93 11.90 -13.35
CA THR A 99 -5.02 13.25 -12.79
C THR A 99 -5.89 13.30 -11.53
N VAL A 100 -6.97 12.53 -11.47
CA VAL A 100 -7.77 12.36 -10.24
C VAL A 100 -6.93 11.71 -9.14
N GLY A 101 -6.12 10.70 -9.46
CA GLY A 101 -5.18 10.10 -8.51
C GLY A 101 -4.19 11.12 -7.96
N ILE A 102 -3.57 11.93 -8.82
CA ILE A 102 -2.68 13.02 -8.39
C ILE A 102 -3.42 14.03 -7.49
N ALA A 103 -4.66 14.38 -7.81
CA ALA A 103 -5.44 15.27 -6.95
C ALA A 103 -5.67 14.70 -5.55
N LEU A 104 -5.91 13.40 -5.42
CA LEU A 104 -6.03 12.73 -4.11
C LEU A 104 -4.69 12.65 -3.38
N HIS A 105 -3.58 12.48 -4.09
CA HIS A 105 -2.23 12.58 -3.52
C HIS A 105 -2.00 13.94 -2.86
N GLU A 106 -2.22 15.02 -3.61
CA GLU A 106 -1.99 16.36 -3.09
C GLU A 106 -2.98 16.73 -1.98
N LEU A 107 -4.21 16.21 -2.05
CA LEU A 107 -5.19 16.37 -1.00
C LEU A 107 -4.80 15.58 0.27
N ALA A 108 -4.15 14.42 0.14
CA ALA A 108 -3.63 13.69 1.28
C ALA A 108 -2.55 14.48 2.03
N HIS A 109 -1.68 15.22 1.32
CA HIS A 109 -0.74 16.15 1.99
C HIS A 109 -1.46 17.23 2.81
N GLU A 110 -2.53 17.82 2.27
CA GLU A 110 -3.37 18.79 3.00
C GLU A 110 -4.04 18.16 4.23
N MET A 111 -4.60 16.96 4.08
CA MET A 111 -5.25 16.24 5.19
C MET A 111 -4.25 15.82 6.26
N HIS A 112 -3.05 15.42 5.87
CA HIS A 112 -1.95 15.09 6.77
C HIS A 112 -1.50 16.33 7.57
N LEU A 113 -1.34 17.48 6.91
CA LEU A 113 -1.02 18.75 7.57
C LEU A 113 -2.06 19.09 8.65
N ARG A 114 -3.35 18.94 8.35
CA ARG A 114 -4.44 19.27 9.29
C ARG A 114 -4.51 18.38 10.52
N ARG A 115 -3.95 17.17 10.44
CA ARG A 115 -3.77 16.27 11.58
C ARG A 115 -2.46 16.55 12.36
N GLY A 116 -1.72 17.61 12.01
CA GLY A 116 -0.49 18.02 12.69
C GLY A 116 0.78 17.33 12.18
N GLY A 117 0.70 16.59 11.06
CA GLY A 117 1.77 15.69 10.68
C GLY A 117 3.02 16.32 10.06
N TYR A 118 3.00 17.58 9.63
CA TYR A 118 4.20 18.20 9.03
C TYR A 118 5.36 18.42 10.01
N ASP A 119 5.08 18.47 11.31
CA ASP A 119 6.11 18.62 12.34
C ASP A 119 6.51 17.27 12.96
N ALA A 120 5.66 16.25 12.87
CA ALA A 120 5.85 14.95 13.53
C ALA A 120 6.24 13.79 12.59
N SER A 121 6.04 13.93 11.28
CA SER A 121 6.32 12.88 10.29
C SER A 121 7.59 13.13 9.48
N ASP A 122 8.26 12.04 9.07
CA ASP A 122 9.29 12.12 8.06
C ASP A 122 8.72 12.19 6.63
N GLY A 123 9.59 12.50 5.67
CA GLY A 123 9.19 12.58 4.26
C GLY A 123 8.65 11.26 3.70
N VAL A 124 9.05 10.10 4.23
CA VAL A 124 8.62 8.79 3.75
C VAL A 124 7.18 8.50 4.16
N VAL A 125 6.83 8.70 5.44
CA VAL A 125 5.46 8.55 5.95
C VAL A 125 4.52 9.50 5.23
N ARG A 126 4.95 10.75 5.03
CA ARG A 126 4.18 11.73 4.27
C ARG A 126 3.88 11.25 2.85
N GLU A 127 4.88 10.76 2.12
CA GLU A 127 4.63 10.22 0.78
C GLU A 127 3.80 8.93 0.82
N ALA A 128 3.97 8.09 1.85
CA ALA A 128 3.24 6.84 1.99
C ALA A 128 1.73 7.07 2.12
N VAL A 129 1.29 8.03 2.94
CA VAL A 129 -0.14 8.36 3.08
C VAL A 129 -0.73 8.89 1.77
N SER A 130 0.04 9.67 1.01
CA SER A 130 -0.40 10.22 -0.27
C SER A 130 -0.45 9.17 -1.39
N LEU A 131 0.49 8.23 -1.41
CA LEU A 131 0.47 7.08 -2.31
C LEU A 131 -0.66 6.10 -2.01
N MET A 132 -1.04 5.96 -0.73
CA MET A 132 -2.25 5.20 -0.38
C MET A 132 -3.52 5.85 -0.93
N ALA A 133 -3.57 7.19 -0.93
CA ALA A 133 -4.70 7.95 -1.47
C ALA A 133 -4.83 7.79 -3.00
N GLU A 134 -3.71 7.79 -3.74
CA GLU A 134 -3.71 7.51 -5.19
C GLU A 134 -4.29 6.14 -5.53
N ARG A 135 -3.91 5.13 -4.76
CA ARG A 135 -4.37 3.75 -4.98
C ARG A 135 -5.87 3.60 -4.82
N GLU A 136 -6.49 4.41 -3.96
CA GLU A 136 -7.94 4.42 -3.81
C GLU A 136 -8.65 4.89 -5.09
N ALA A 137 -7.98 5.71 -5.92
CA ALA A 137 -8.46 6.08 -7.26
C ALA A 137 -8.08 5.06 -8.35
N GLY A 138 -7.36 3.99 -8.02
CA GLY A 138 -6.87 2.99 -8.97
C GLY A 138 -5.57 3.40 -9.68
N LEU A 139 -4.88 4.42 -9.20
CA LEU A 139 -3.58 4.84 -9.75
C LEU A 139 -2.44 4.17 -8.97
N GLU A 140 -1.56 3.48 -9.69
CA GLU A 140 -0.34 2.89 -9.14
C GLU A 140 0.89 3.40 -9.89
N ARG A 141 1.87 3.94 -9.15
CA ARG A 141 3.08 4.52 -9.71
C ARG A 141 4.33 3.96 -9.03
N THR A 142 5.38 3.77 -9.82
CA THR A 142 6.73 3.46 -9.35
C THR A 142 7.59 4.72 -9.42
N PHE A 143 8.52 4.86 -8.48
CA PHE A 143 9.43 5.99 -8.39
C PHE A 143 10.85 5.49 -8.25
N GLU A 144 11.83 6.30 -8.63
CA GLU A 144 13.25 5.95 -8.53
C GLU A 144 14.00 6.79 -7.47
N ARG A 145 13.36 7.83 -6.93
CA ARG A 145 13.99 8.82 -6.06
C ARG A 145 13.40 8.78 -4.64
N GLU A 146 14.26 8.88 -3.64
CA GLU A 146 13.83 9.05 -2.24
C GLU A 146 13.21 10.43 -1.97
N PRO A 147 12.22 10.54 -1.07
CA PRO A 147 11.62 9.48 -0.24
C PRO A 147 10.53 8.63 -0.95
N TYR A 148 10.15 9.00 -2.17
CA TYR A 148 9.06 8.36 -2.92
C TYR A 148 9.30 6.88 -3.19
N TYR A 149 10.55 6.50 -3.48
CA TYR A 149 10.92 5.10 -3.71
C TYR A 149 10.61 4.23 -2.49
N THR A 150 11.14 4.59 -1.31
CA THR A 150 10.90 3.83 -0.09
C THR A 150 9.42 3.80 0.28
N ALA A 151 8.74 4.95 0.23
CA ALA A 151 7.30 5.04 0.52
C ALA A 151 6.47 4.14 -0.43
N SER A 152 6.76 4.16 -1.73
CA SER A 152 6.06 3.34 -2.73
C SER A 152 6.25 1.85 -2.49
N ASN A 153 7.46 1.41 -2.15
CA ASN A 153 7.75 0.01 -1.85
C ASN A 153 7.00 -0.47 -0.59
N LEU A 154 6.99 0.32 0.48
CA LEU A 154 6.34 -0.05 1.74
C LEU A 154 4.81 -0.06 1.60
N ILE A 155 4.24 0.94 0.93
CA ILE A 155 2.79 0.97 0.63
C ILE A 155 2.37 -0.16 -0.31
N SER A 156 3.19 -0.50 -1.31
CA SER A 156 2.94 -1.66 -2.18
C SER A 156 2.84 -2.96 -1.36
N GLN A 157 3.76 -3.13 -0.40
CA GLN A 157 3.74 -4.29 0.48
C GLN A 157 2.50 -4.30 1.36
N LEU A 158 2.13 -3.19 1.99
CA LEU A 158 0.89 -3.10 2.78
C LEU A 158 -0.35 -3.40 1.94
N ALA A 159 -0.48 -2.80 0.76
CA ALA A 159 -1.63 -2.98 -0.12
C ALA A 159 -1.76 -4.42 -0.66
N ALA A 160 -0.64 -5.15 -0.81
CA ALA A 160 -0.66 -6.56 -1.19
C ALA A 160 -1.20 -7.48 -0.06
N LEU A 161 -1.26 -7.01 1.19
CA LEU A 161 -1.73 -7.78 2.33
C LEU A 161 -3.25 -7.65 2.47
N ASN A 162 -3.98 -8.75 2.28
CA ASN A 162 -5.44 -8.81 2.40
C ASN A 162 -6.00 -8.24 3.72
N ALA A 163 -5.27 -8.39 4.82
CA ALA A 163 -5.68 -7.90 6.13
C ALA A 163 -5.63 -6.37 6.23
N PHE A 164 -4.75 -5.72 5.47
CA PHE A 164 -4.69 -4.27 5.36
C PHE A 164 -5.63 -3.77 4.27
N SER A 165 -5.54 -4.31 3.05
CA SER A 165 -6.27 -3.80 1.87
C SER A 165 -7.79 -3.88 1.96
N ARG A 166 -8.33 -4.85 2.71
CA ARG A 166 -9.79 -4.98 2.92
C ARG A 166 -10.36 -3.99 3.92
N GLN A 167 -9.51 -3.26 4.64
CA GLN A 167 -9.98 -2.26 5.59
C GLN A 167 -10.52 -1.03 4.85
N PRO A 168 -11.59 -0.41 5.37
CA PRO A 168 -12.02 0.90 4.91
C PRO A 168 -10.85 1.89 4.92
N PHE A 169 -10.82 2.81 3.95
CA PHE A 169 -9.73 3.77 3.80
C PHE A 169 -9.43 4.53 5.09
N HIS A 170 -10.45 5.05 5.79
CA HIS A 170 -10.27 5.81 7.04
C HIS A 170 -9.45 5.04 8.10
N LYS A 171 -9.62 3.72 8.23
CA LYS A 171 -8.85 2.93 9.20
C LYS A 171 -7.38 2.83 8.80
N ARG A 172 -7.12 2.55 7.52
CA ARG A 172 -5.75 2.49 7.00
C ARG A 172 -5.07 3.86 7.13
N TRP A 173 -5.83 4.93 6.90
CA TRP A 173 -5.38 6.30 7.07
C TRP A 173 -5.00 6.56 8.52
N ASP A 174 -5.90 6.31 9.47
CA ASP A 174 -5.64 6.52 10.90
C ASP A 174 -4.40 5.72 11.34
N GLU A 175 -4.26 4.46 10.92
CA GLU A 175 -3.08 3.65 11.26
C GLU A 175 -1.75 4.21 10.72
N LEU A 176 -1.74 4.73 9.49
CA LEU A 176 -0.52 5.34 8.93
C LEU A 176 -0.21 6.69 9.58
N MET A 177 -1.23 7.42 10.01
CA MET A 177 -1.09 8.74 10.63
C MET A 177 -0.51 8.69 12.05
N GLU A 178 -0.59 7.55 12.74
CA GLU A 178 0.07 7.33 14.03
C GLU A 178 1.59 7.09 13.89
N LEU A 179 2.10 6.97 12.67
CA LEU A 179 3.51 6.72 12.40
C LEU A 179 4.28 8.04 12.26
N THR A 180 5.50 8.08 12.80
CA THR A 180 6.37 9.26 12.74
C THR A 180 7.63 9.06 11.89
N SER A 181 7.90 7.84 11.42
CA SER A 181 9.09 7.51 10.64
C SER A 181 8.91 6.33 9.69
N ASP A 182 9.82 6.20 8.72
CA ASP A 182 10.01 5.07 7.83
C ASP A 182 10.13 3.72 8.58
N THR A 183 10.79 3.72 9.73
CA THR A 183 10.92 2.56 10.62
C THR A 183 9.55 2.13 11.13
N GLY A 184 8.70 3.07 11.55
CA GLY A 184 7.32 2.78 11.95
C GLY A 184 6.49 2.19 10.81
N LEU A 185 6.70 2.66 9.58
CA LEU A 185 6.03 2.12 8.40
C LEU A 185 6.49 0.69 8.07
N SER A 186 7.79 0.41 8.20
CA SER A 186 8.35 -0.94 8.09
C SER A 186 7.82 -1.87 9.19
N ASP A 187 7.72 -1.38 10.42
CA ASP A 187 7.15 -2.13 11.55
C ASP A 187 5.67 -2.44 11.31
N LEU A 188 4.90 -1.52 10.73
CA LEU A 188 3.51 -1.76 10.35
C LEU A 188 3.40 -2.86 9.29
N VAL A 189 4.25 -2.84 8.25
CA VAL A 189 4.36 -3.92 7.26
C VAL A 189 4.64 -5.25 7.96
N ASN A 190 5.62 -5.29 8.85
CA ASN A 190 6.02 -6.49 9.58
C ASN A 190 4.90 -7.00 10.49
N PHE A 191 4.19 -6.10 11.16
CA PHE A 191 3.04 -6.44 12.01
C PHE A 191 1.90 -7.09 11.22
N TYR A 192 1.55 -6.56 10.04
CA TYR A 192 0.53 -7.15 9.19
C TYR A 192 0.96 -8.50 8.61
N LEU A 193 2.24 -8.64 8.29
CA LEU A 193 2.81 -9.91 7.85
C LEU A 193 2.75 -10.94 8.99
N ASP A 194 3.20 -10.59 10.19
CA ASP A 194 3.11 -11.44 11.39
C ASP A 194 1.66 -11.83 11.69
N LYS A 195 0.72 -10.89 11.63
CA LYS A 195 -0.72 -11.19 11.77
C LYS A 195 -1.22 -12.14 10.70
N SER A 196 -0.86 -11.90 9.43
CA SER A 196 -1.29 -12.76 8.32
C SER A 196 -0.73 -14.19 8.45
N GLU A 197 0.50 -14.32 8.92
CA GLU A 197 1.14 -15.59 9.25
C GLU A 197 0.46 -16.26 10.43
N ARG A 198 0.17 -15.52 11.51
CA ARG A 198 -0.61 -16.03 12.65
C ARG A 198 -2.00 -16.52 12.24
N PHE A 199 -2.72 -15.78 11.40
CA PHE A 199 -4.04 -16.21 10.92
C PHE A 199 -3.96 -17.42 9.99
N GLY A 200 -2.97 -17.47 9.10
CA GLY A 200 -2.70 -18.61 8.24
C GLY A 200 -2.39 -19.86 9.07
N LEU A 201 -1.54 -19.70 10.07
CA LEU A 201 -1.15 -20.73 11.03
C LEU A 201 -2.34 -21.19 11.88
N GLU A 202 -3.12 -20.26 12.44
CA GLU A 202 -4.30 -20.57 13.26
C GLU A 202 -5.36 -21.33 12.44
N ARG A 203 -5.66 -20.88 11.22
CA ARG A 203 -6.60 -21.56 10.32
C ARG A 203 -6.08 -22.93 9.90
N TRP A 204 -4.77 -23.07 9.66
CA TRP A 204 -4.17 -24.36 9.35
C TRP A 204 -4.25 -25.30 10.57
N LEU A 205 -3.85 -24.85 11.76
CA LEU A 205 -3.93 -25.60 13.01
C LEU A 205 -5.35 -26.10 13.31
N LYS A 206 -6.36 -25.24 13.09
CA LYS A 206 -7.78 -25.60 13.24
C LYS A 206 -8.22 -26.74 12.31
N ARG A 207 -7.66 -26.81 11.09
CA ARG A 207 -7.92 -27.89 10.12
C ARG A 207 -7.06 -29.13 10.35
N PHE A 208 -5.88 -28.95 10.93
CA PHE A 208 -4.88 -30.00 11.11
C PHE A 208 -5.27 -30.94 12.25
N THR A 209 -5.77 -30.40 13.36
CA THR A 209 -6.25 -31.19 14.50
C THR A 209 -7.32 -30.42 15.28
N GLU A 210 -8.25 -31.13 15.92
CA GLU A 210 -9.21 -30.55 16.87
C GLU A 210 -8.69 -30.53 18.32
N ASP A 211 -7.62 -31.28 18.60
CA ASP A 211 -6.96 -31.38 19.90
C ASP A 211 -6.20 -30.08 20.23
N LEU A 212 -6.61 -29.40 21.31
CA LEU A 212 -6.01 -28.14 21.76
C LEU A 212 -4.60 -28.32 22.31
N ASP A 213 -4.35 -29.38 23.07
CA ASP A 213 -3.04 -29.65 23.67
C ASP A 213 -2.00 -29.90 22.56
N LEU A 214 -2.43 -30.57 21.49
CA LEU A 214 -1.59 -30.81 20.33
C LEU A 214 -1.31 -29.52 19.54
N ARG A 215 -2.30 -28.61 19.40
CA ARG A 215 -2.08 -27.30 18.76
C ARG A 215 -1.07 -26.49 19.55
N ASP A 216 -1.20 -26.44 20.87
CA ASP A 216 -0.30 -25.70 21.75
C ASP A 216 1.12 -26.30 21.74
N ALA A 217 1.24 -27.63 21.68
CA ALA A 217 2.53 -28.30 21.51
C ALA A 217 3.21 -27.93 20.17
N ILE A 218 2.46 -27.92 19.07
CA ILE A 218 2.98 -27.51 17.74
C ILE A 218 3.38 -26.03 17.75
N LEU A 219 2.56 -25.16 18.34
CA LEU A 219 2.83 -23.73 18.47
C LEU A 219 4.07 -23.46 19.32
N GLY A 220 4.20 -24.13 20.47
CA GLY A 220 5.37 -24.04 21.33
C GLY A 220 6.64 -24.49 20.61
N LYS A 221 6.57 -25.57 19.84
CA LYS A 221 7.70 -26.08 19.05
C LYS A 221 8.08 -25.11 17.94
N LEU A 222 7.09 -24.60 17.20
CA LEU A 222 7.29 -23.60 16.17
C LEU A 222 7.93 -22.32 16.73
N ALA A 223 7.47 -21.83 17.89
CA ALA A 223 8.04 -20.67 18.55
C ALA A 223 9.51 -20.93 18.92
N ALA A 224 9.83 -22.07 19.51
CA ALA A 224 11.20 -22.44 19.87
C ALA A 224 12.14 -22.55 18.64
N THR A 225 11.63 -23.04 17.51
CA THR A 225 12.38 -23.11 16.24
C THR A 225 12.57 -21.72 15.61
N THR A 226 11.49 -20.93 15.51
CA THR A 226 11.47 -19.65 14.78
C THR A 226 12.19 -18.51 15.48
N LEU A 227 12.28 -18.51 16.82
CA LEU A 227 13.01 -17.49 17.60
C LEU A 227 14.49 -17.36 17.21
N ARG A 228 15.06 -18.36 16.52
CA ARG A 228 16.46 -18.38 16.10
C ARG A 228 16.70 -17.73 14.73
N TYR A 229 15.65 -17.39 13.98
CA TYR A 229 15.73 -17.11 12.54
C TYR A 229 15.32 -15.69 12.15
N SER A 230 15.92 -15.20 11.06
CA SER A 230 15.54 -13.93 10.42
C SER A 230 14.07 -13.94 9.98
N LEU A 231 13.51 -12.75 9.75
CA LEU A 231 12.11 -12.61 9.35
C LEU A 231 11.78 -13.39 8.07
N GLU A 232 12.62 -13.29 7.05
CA GLU A 232 12.47 -14.02 5.78
C GLU A 232 12.35 -15.53 6.00
N LEU A 233 13.21 -16.10 6.85
CA LEU A 233 13.22 -17.52 7.15
C LEU A 233 12.03 -17.94 8.01
N ARG A 234 11.57 -17.06 8.92
CA ARG A 234 10.32 -17.27 9.66
C ARG A 234 9.11 -17.33 8.72
N ARG A 235 9.01 -16.39 7.76
CA ARG A 235 7.95 -16.38 6.74
C ARG A 235 7.96 -17.65 5.93
N LYS A 236 9.16 -18.08 5.51
CA LYS A 236 9.37 -19.30 4.74
C LYS A 236 8.96 -20.54 5.51
N LEU A 237 9.34 -20.62 6.78
CA LEU A 237 9.02 -21.74 7.65
C LEU A 237 7.51 -21.82 7.92
N VAL A 238 6.87 -20.73 8.31
CA VAL A 238 5.40 -20.67 8.49
C VAL A 238 4.69 -20.96 7.16
N GLY A 239 5.16 -20.38 6.06
CA GLY A 239 4.63 -20.60 4.72
C GLY A 239 4.70 -22.06 4.26
N ASN A 240 5.79 -22.77 4.57
CA ASN A 240 5.91 -24.20 4.27
C ASN A 240 5.06 -25.05 5.22
N LEU A 241 4.96 -24.67 6.50
CA LEU A 241 4.12 -25.33 7.49
C LEU A 241 2.64 -25.31 7.13
N VAL A 242 2.10 -24.14 6.76
CA VAL A 242 0.67 -24.01 6.37
C VAL A 242 0.33 -24.71 5.04
N ARG A 243 1.36 -25.17 4.31
CA ARG A 243 1.24 -25.96 3.07
C ARG A 243 1.36 -27.47 3.31
N CYS A 244 1.71 -27.90 4.52
CA CYS A 244 1.64 -29.31 4.89
C CYS A 244 0.20 -29.81 4.74
N GLY A 245 0.04 -30.96 4.08
CA GLY A 245 -1.27 -31.57 3.90
C GLY A 245 -1.88 -32.04 5.23
N PRO A 246 -3.22 -32.10 5.35
CA PRO A 246 -3.89 -32.60 6.56
C PRO A 246 -3.56 -34.07 6.87
N GLN A 247 -3.01 -34.81 5.92
CA GLN A 247 -2.56 -36.19 6.09
C GLN A 247 -1.20 -36.33 6.80
N VAL A 248 -0.47 -35.23 7.01
CA VAL A 248 0.83 -35.26 7.72
C VAL A 248 0.55 -35.52 9.20
N GLN A 249 1.20 -36.52 9.78
CA GLN A 249 0.99 -36.84 11.20
C GLN A 249 1.70 -35.80 12.09
N PRO A 250 1.17 -35.50 13.28
CA PRO A 250 1.77 -34.50 14.17
C PRO A 250 3.23 -34.80 14.54
N ASP A 251 3.56 -36.08 14.76
CA ASP A 251 4.94 -36.52 15.04
C ASP A 251 5.89 -36.25 13.86
N GLN A 252 5.40 -36.34 12.63
CA GLN A 252 6.19 -36.03 11.43
C GLN A 252 6.46 -34.52 11.34
N LEU A 253 5.46 -33.71 11.65
CA LEU A 253 5.60 -32.26 11.70
C LEU A 253 6.61 -31.82 12.78
N ALA A 254 6.51 -32.45 13.96
CA ALA A 254 7.42 -32.24 15.06
C ALA A 254 8.86 -32.66 14.69
N TYR A 255 9.02 -33.77 13.96
CA TYR A 255 10.29 -34.26 13.45
C TYR A 255 10.90 -33.32 12.40
N VAL A 256 10.09 -32.75 11.51
CA VAL A 256 10.53 -31.74 10.52
C VAL A 256 11.10 -30.52 11.23
N LEU A 257 10.40 -29.97 12.22
CA LEU A 257 10.86 -28.80 12.99
C LEU A 257 12.18 -29.08 13.74
N ASP A 258 12.34 -30.28 14.33
CA ASP A 258 13.59 -30.69 14.98
C ASP A 258 14.73 -30.90 13.99
N SER A 259 14.41 -31.42 12.80
CA SER A 259 15.39 -31.65 11.74
C SER A 259 15.97 -30.32 11.25
N ILE A 260 15.16 -29.27 11.14
CA ILE A 260 15.62 -27.93 10.77
C ILE A 260 16.61 -27.41 11.82
N ILE A 261 16.28 -27.50 13.11
CA ILE A 261 17.18 -27.09 14.21
C ILE A 261 18.49 -27.89 14.18
N THR A 262 18.39 -29.19 13.94
CA THR A 262 19.55 -30.09 13.92
C THR A 262 20.48 -29.79 12.76
N LEU A 263 19.92 -29.58 11.56
CA LEU A 263 20.68 -29.26 10.36
C LEU A 263 21.31 -27.87 10.42
N ASP A 264 20.58 -26.86 10.92
CA ASP A 264 21.10 -25.52 11.17
C ASP A 264 22.34 -25.53 12.07
N ARG A 265 22.30 -26.30 13.17
CA ARG A 265 23.46 -26.47 14.07
C ARG A 265 24.63 -27.21 13.43
N ARG A 266 24.35 -28.18 12.55
CA ARG A 266 25.37 -29.05 11.95
C ARG A 266 26.06 -28.40 10.76
N TYR A 267 25.36 -27.51 10.06
CA TYR A 267 25.85 -26.80 8.88
C TYR A 267 25.72 -25.28 9.05
N PRO A 268 26.44 -24.68 10.03
CA PRO A 268 26.40 -23.25 10.24
C PRO A 268 27.01 -22.54 9.02
N GLY A 269 26.20 -21.73 8.32
CA GLY A 269 26.60 -21.01 7.12
C GLY A 269 26.00 -21.55 5.81
N ASP A 270 25.38 -22.73 5.82
CA ASP A 270 24.52 -23.17 4.72
C ASP A 270 23.25 -22.31 4.66
N ASP A 271 22.67 -22.17 3.46
CA ASP A 271 21.41 -21.45 3.26
C ASP A 271 20.29 -22.17 4.01
N LEU A 272 20.00 -21.71 5.23
CA LEU A 272 18.94 -22.19 6.10
C LEU A 272 17.57 -22.18 5.39
N GLY A 273 17.39 -21.31 4.40
CA GLY A 273 16.23 -21.33 3.53
C GLY A 273 16.11 -22.62 2.73
N ARG A 274 17.22 -23.18 2.23
CA ARG A 274 17.25 -24.48 1.53
C ARG A 274 17.04 -25.65 2.49
N ILE A 275 17.57 -25.56 3.71
CA ILE A 275 17.33 -26.56 4.76
C ILE A 275 15.83 -26.65 5.08
N ILE A 276 15.19 -25.49 5.28
CA ILE A 276 13.73 -25.41 5.48
C ILE A 276 13.00 -26.06 4.31
N ASP A 277 13.32 -25.70 3.06
CA ASP A 277 12.65 -26.30 1.89
C ASP A 277 12.83 -27.81 1.81
N PHE A 278 14.05 -28.30 2.06
CA PHE A 278 14.38 -29.72 2.03
C PHE A 278 13.56 -30.51 3.07
N CYS A 279 13.50 -30.02 4.31
CA CYS A 279 12.76 -30.70 5.38
C CYS A 279 11.24 -30.73 5.12
N PHE A 280 10.68 -29.68 4.50
CA PHE A 280 9.24 -29.62 4.22
C PHE A 280 8.84 -30.30 2.90
N ALA A 281 9.76 -30.51 1.96
CA ALA A 281 9.47 -31.01 0.61
C ALA A 281 8.60 -32.29 0.57
N PRO A 282 8.80 -33.32 1.42
CA PRO A 282 7.98 -34.53 1.40
C PRO A 282 6.54 -34.33 1.89
N HIS A 283 6.27 -33.25 2.61
CA HIS A 283 5.04 -33.04 3.38
C HIS A 283 4.13 -31.96 2.79
N MET A 284 4.67 -31.13 1.90
CA MET A 284 3.92 -30.05 1.26
C MET A 284 3.03 -30.56 0.14
N GLN A 285 1.81 -30.02 0.05
CA GLN A 285 1.03 -30.21 -1.18
C GLN A 285 1.68 -29.44 -2.35
N PRO A 286 1.70 -30.01 -3.56
CA PRO A 286 2.16 -29.31 -4.75
C PRO A 286 1.34 -28.03 -4.93
N LYS A 287 2.02 -26.92 -5.26
CA LYS A 287 1.33 -25.66 -5.61
C LYS A 287 0.33 -26.02 -6.72
N ARG A 288 -0.97 -25.90 -6.46
CA ARG A 288 -1.97 -25.94 -7.53
C ARG A 288 -1.59 -24.83 -8.50
N ARG A 289 -0.95 -25.18 -9.62
CA ARG A 289 -0.95 -24.32 -10.79
C ARG A 289 -2.41 -24.16 -11.13
N LEU A 290 -2.93 -22.94 -11.00
CA LEU A 290 -4.15 -22.55 -11.71
C LEU A 290 -3.80 -22.66 -13.20
N LEU A 291 -3.87 -23.88 -13.72
CA LEU A 291 -3.88 -24.12 -15.15
C LEU A 291 -5.18 -23.48 -15.63
N ALA A 292 -5.01 -22.53 -16.56
CA ALA A 292 -6.07 -21.98 -17.38
C ALA A 292 -6.98 -23.13 -17.84
N LEU A 293 -8.25 -23.06 -17.45
CA LEU A 293 -9.28 -23.90 -18.03
C LEU A 293 -9.74 -23.22 -19.32
N GLY A 294 -9.48 -23.92 -20.42
CA GLY A 294 -10.32 -24.07 -21.62
C GLY A 294 -10.98 -22.82 -22.17
#